data_AF-A0A7S2DAK3-F1
#
_entry.id   AF-A0A7S2DAK3-F1
#
_cell.length_a   1.000
_cell.length_b   1.000
_cell.length_c   1.000
_cell.angle_alpha   90.00
_cell.angle_beta   90.00
_cell.angle_gamma   90.00
#
_symmetry.space_group_name_H-M   'P 1'
#
loop_
_entity.id
_entity.type
_entity.pdbx_description
1 polymer ?
#
loop_
_entity_poly.entity_id
_entity_poly.type
_entity_poly.pdbx_seq_one_letter_code
_entity_poly.pdbx_strand_id
1 'polypeptide(L)'
;WYILDHGFEDDPDLGFVLVYYRGQNDAWAGYGGGTLYTRKKNIPPEILDRVCEACERAKVPFYRFWTITDNTCPGEGDPAKLRTQFAERLTKQAAQSAEV
;
A
#
# COMPACT_ATOMS: atom_id res chain seq x y z
N TRP A 1 0.47 10.44 -2.07
CA TRP A 1 1.29 9.76 -1.05
C TRP A 1 2.77 10.07 -1.31
N TYR A 2 3.65 9.70 -0.39
CA TYR A 2 5.10 9.89 -0.42
C TYR A 2 5.79 8.53 -0.30
N ILE A 3 6.83 8.31 -1.09
CA ILE A 3 7.70 7.12 -0.95
C ILE A 3 8.86 7.54 -0.05
N LEU A 4 9.00 6.88 1.11
CA LEU A 4 10.06 7.18 2.08
C LEU A 4 11.35 6.40 1.80
N ASP A 5 11.21 5.18 1.28
CA ASP A 5 12.30 4.33 0.79
C ASP A 5 11.73 3.24 -0.14
N HIS A 6 12.59 2.64 -0.96
CA HIS A 6 12.23 1.49 -1.79
C HIS A 6 13.44 0.58 -2.08
N GLY A 7 13.14 -0.68 -2.33
CA GLY A 7 14.07 -1.65 -2.92
C GLY A 7 14.05 -1.60 -4.45
N PHE A 8 14.80 -2.49 -5.08
CA PHE A 8 14.69 -2.73 -6.52
C PHE A 8 13.39 -3.50 -6.79
N GLU A 9 12.62 -3.05 -7.78
CA GLU A 9 11.29 -3.61 -8.07
C GLU A 9 11.34 -5.11 -8.43
N ASP A 10 12.37 -5.50 -9.19
CA ASP A 10 12.56 -6.84 -9.72
C ASP A 10 13.21 -7.81 -8.72
N ASP A 11 13.59 -7.34 -7.53
CA ASP A 11 14.14 -8.20 -6.48
C ASP A 11 13.01 -8.94 -5.76
N PRO A 12 12.89 -10.28 -5.91
CA PRO A 12 11.81 -11.04 -5.29
C PRO A 12 11.96 -11.16 -3.77
N ASP A 13 13.17 -10.96 -3.24
CA ASP A 13 13.50 -11.17 -1.84
C ASP A 13 13.52 -9.85 -1.06
N LEU A 14 14.14 -8.81 -1.64
CA LEU A 14 14.36 -7.50 -1.03
C LEU A 14 13.62 -6.37 -1.75
N GLY A 15 12.77 -6.66 -2.72
CA GLY A 15 11.88 -5.68 -3.33
C GLY A 15 10.82 -5.19 -2.34
N PHE A 16 10.79 -3.90 -2.09
CA PHE A 16 9.80 -3.25 -1.22
C PHE A 16 9.52 -1.80 -1.61
N VAL A 17 8.40 -1.27 -1.11
CA VAL A 17 8.07 0.16 -1.18
C VAL A 17 7.50 0.60 0.16
N LEU A 18 8.14 1.60 0.78
CA LEU A 18 7.67 2.22 2.01
C LEU A 18 6.88 3.49 1.67
N VAL A 19 5.56 3.45 1.90
CA VAL A 19 4.64 4.54 1.60
C VAL A 19 4.20 5.26 2.86
N TYR A 20 4.24 6.58 2.84
CA TYR A 20 3.56 7.45 3.80
C TYR A 20 2.46 8.23 3.08
N TYR A 21 1.26 8.30 3.63
CA TYR A 21 0.13 8.98 2.98
C TYR A 21 -0.59 9.93 3.93
N ARG A 22 -1.18 10.96 3.33
CA ARG A 22 -2.03 11.96 3.96
C ARG A 22 -3.27 12.13 3.09
N GLY A 23 -4.43 12.30 3.72
CA GLY A 23 -5.71 12.44 3.05
C GLY A 23 -6.61 13.42 3.79
N GLN A 24 -7.58 13.95 3.07
CA GLN A 24 -8.60 14.84 3.62
C GLN A 24 -9.90 14.68 2.83
N ASN A 25 -11.03 14.86 3.51
CA ASN A 25 -12.33 15.09 2.89
C ASN A 25 -13.02 16.29 3.59
N ASP A 26 -14.26 16.54 3.21
CA ASP A 26 -15.14 17.55 3.83
C ASP A 26 -15.32 17.34 5.35
N ALA A 27 -15.35 16.08 5.79
CA ALA A 27 -15.51 15.73 7.20
C ALA A 27 -14.23 15.87 8.04
N TRP A 28 -13.04 15.60 7.47
CA TRP A 28 -11.80 15.58 8.23
C TRP A 28 -10.53 15.75 7.38
N ALA A 29 -9.58 16.54 7.87
CA ALA A 29 -8.28 16.79 7.22
C ALA A 29 -7.10 16.00 7.82
N GLY A 30 -7.38 15.11 8.78
CA GLY A 30 -6.36 14.39 9.53
C GLY A 30 -6.09 12.95 9.07
N TYR A 31 -6.67 12.49 7.96
CA TYR A 31 -6.39 11.14 7.49
C TYR A 31 -4.92 11.00 7.12
N GLY A 32 -4.34 9.86 7.46
CA GLY A 32 -2.97 9.55 7.11
C GLY A 32 -2.50 8.26 7.76
N GLY A 33 -1.32 7.85 7.36
CA GLY A 33 -0.70 6.62 7.84
C GLY A 33 0.48 6.25 6.96
N GLY A 34 0.92 5.01 7.08
CA GLY A 34 1.88 4.45 6.16
C GLY A 34 1.70 2.95 5.98
N THR A 35 2.33 2.44 4.93
CA THR A 35 2.23 1.04 4.54
C THR A 35 3.55 0.61 3.93
N LEU A 36 4.04 -0.55 4.35
CA LEU A 36 5.20 -1.20 3.76
C LEU A 36 4.71 -2.32 2.86
N TYR A 37 4.91 -2.17 1.55
CA TYR A 37 4.68 -3.23 0.59
C TYR A 37 5.96 -4.03 0.41
N THR A 38 5.89 -5.34 0.55
CA THR A 38 6.99 -6.28 0.30
C THR A 38 6.54 -7.31 -0.74
N ARG A 39 7.49 -7.88 -1.49
CA ARG A 39 7.20 -8.99 -2.41
C ARG A 39 6.83 -10.27 -1.67
N LYS A 40 7.49 -10.51 -0.53
CA LYS A 40 7.21 -11.63 0.37
C LYS A 40 6.07 -11.32 1.32
N LYS A 41 5.47 -12.39 1.85
CA LYS A 41 4.41 -12.29 2.85
C LYS A 41 4.90 -11.70 4.18
N ASN A 42 6.12 -12.05 4.58
CA ASN A 42 6.76 -11.57 5.81
C ASN A 42 7.84 -10.55 5.46
N ILE A 43 8.06 -9.60 6.37
CA ILE A 43 9.11 -8.57 6.23
C ILE A 43 10.47 -9.23 6.54
N PRO A 44 11.42 -9.25 5.60
CA PRO A 44 12.80 -9.65 5.88
C PRO A 44 13.47 -8.69 6.86
N PRO A 45 14.32 -9.16 7.81
CA PRO A 45 15.01 -8.30 8.77
C PRO A 45 15.78 -7.13 8.13
N GLU A 46 16.39 -7.37 6.97
CA GLU A 46 17.17 -6.38 6.22
C GLU A 46 16.31 -5.21 5.71
N ILE A 47 15.05 -5.50 5.35
CA ILE A 47 14.08 -4.46 4.95
C ILE A 47 13.62 -3.70 6.19
N LEU A 48 13.43 -4.39 7.32
CA LEU A 48 12.96 -3.76 8.56
C LEU A 48 13.94 -2.68 9.05
N ASP A 49 15.25 -2.98 9.04
CA ASP A 49 16.28 -2.02 9.45
C ASP A 49 16.27 -0.77 8.56
N ARG A 50 16.23 -0.96 7.23
CA ARG A 50 16.13 0.16 6.27
C ARG A 50 14.87 1.00 6.46
N VAL A 51 13.75 0.35 6.73
CA VAL A 51 12.47 1.02 6.98
C VAL A 51 12.52 1.86 8.26
N CYS A 52 13.10 1.32 9.33
CA CYS A 52 13.30 2.06 10.59
C CYS A 52 14.14 3.33 10.35
N GLU A 53 15.26 3.22 9.62
CA GLU A 53 16.10 4.37 9.27
C GLU A 53 15.36 5.41 8.42
N ALA A 54 14.60 4.97 7.42
CA ALA A 54 13.82 5.86 6.56
C ALA A 54 12.73 6.60 7.34
N CYS A 55 12.05 5.90 8.24
CA CYS A 55 11.08 6.47 9.15
C CYS A 55 11.71 7.49 10.11
N GLU A 56 12.89 7.21 10.66
CA GLU A 56 13.61 8.15 11.53
C GLU A 56 14.00 9.44 10.79
N ARG A 57 14.55 9.32 9.56
CA ARG A 57 14.85 10.49 8.70
C ARG A 57 13.62 11.33 8.41
N ALA A 58 12.47 10.67 8.23
CA ALA A 58 11.18 11.32 7.97
C ALA A 58 10.48 11.82 9.25
N LYS A 59 11.07 11.60 10.44
CA LYS A 59 10.47 11.91 11.76
C LYS A 59 9.12 11.21 11.97
N VAL A 60 8.97 10.02 11.41
CA VAL A 60 7.81 9.14 11.59
C VAL A 60 8.20 8.04 12.58
N PRO A 61 7.67 8.00 13.80
CA PRO A 61 8.05 6.99 14.78
C PRO A 61 7.42 5.64 14.43
N PHE A 62 8.20 4.76 13.78
CA PHE A 62 7.77 3.46 13.28
C PHE A 62 7.04 2.62 14.35
N TYR A 63 7.73 2.30 15.45
CA TYR A 63 7.19 1.45 16.53
C TYR A 63 5.99 2.03 17.28
N ARG A 64 5.69 3.32 17.12
CA ARG A 64 4.51 3.93 17.74
C ARG A 64 3.24 3.75 16.93
N PHE A 65 3.36 3.71 15.60
CA PHE A 65 2.22 3.79 14.69
C PHE A 65 2.05 2.58 13.78
N TRP A 66 3.07 1.72 13.67
CA TRP A 66 3.09 0.63 12.72
C TRP A 66 2.96 -0.70 13.45
N THR A 67 2.05 -1.54 12.96
CA THR A 67 1.89 -2.92 13.41
C THR A 67 2.45 -3.84 12.34
N ILE A 68 3.37 -4.72 12.73
CA ILE A 68 3.87 -5.76 11.83
C ILE A 68 2.79 -6.82 11.69
N THR A 69 2.33 -7.05 10.47
CA THR A 69 1.35 -8.08 10.14
C THR A 69 2.04 -9.29 9.53
N ASP A 70 1.57 -10.48 9.87
CA ASP A 70 2.04 -11.75 9.30
C ASP A 70 1.35 -12.10 7.97
N ASN A 71 0.46 -11.22 7.49
CA ASN A 71 -0.32 -11.34 6.26
C ASN A 71 -0.98 -12.73 6.11
N THR A 72 -1.49 -13.28 7.22
CA THR A 72 -2.20 -14.57 7.27
C THR A 72 -3.47 -14.61 6.43
N CYS A 73 -4.03 -13.46 6.07
CA CYS A 73 -5.14 -13.35 5.15
C CYS A 73 -4.82 -14.04 3.80
N PRO A 74 -5.76 -14.79 3.22
CA PRO A 74 -5.61 -15.27 1.85
C PRO A 74 -5.49 -14.05 0.92
N GLY A 75 -4.48 -14.05 0.06
CA GLY A 75 -4.37 -13.05 -0.98
C GLY A 75 -5.53 -13.21 -1.95
N GLU A 76 -6.50 -12.28 -1.91
CA GLU A 76 -7.53 -12.24 -2.94
C GLU A 76 -6.97 -11.57 -4.20
N GLY A 77 -7.13 -12.30 -5.31
CA GLY A 77 -7.15 -11.70 -6.63
C GLY A 77 -5.94 -12.03 -7.48
N ASP A 78 -6.17 -12.87 -8.48
CA ASP A 78 -5.44 -12.76 -9.74
C ASP A 78 -5.62 -11.31 -10.25
N PRO A 79 -4.53 -10.53 -10.45
CA PRO A 79 -4.60 -9.15 -10.94
C PRO A 79 -5.40 -9.02 -12.24
N ALA A 80 -5.46 -10.07 -13.07
CA ALA A 80 -6.31 -10.09 -14.25
C ALA A 80 -7.79 -10.05 -13.87
N LYS A 81 -8.23 -10.82 -12.87
CA LYS A 81 -9.61 -10.81 -12.37
C LYS A 81 -10.00 -9.44 -11.83
N LEU A 82 -9.13 -8.77 -11.08
CA LEU A 82 -9.40 -7.43 -10.54
C LEU A 82 -9.54 -6.39 -11.65
N ARG A 83 -8.69 -6.45 -12.69
CA ARG A 83 -8.80 -5.57 -13.86
C ARG A 83 -10.09 -5.80 -14.63
N THR A 84 -10.49 -7.05 -14.84
CA THR A 84 -11.76 -7.38 -15.49
C THR A 84 -12.95 -6.85 -14.70
N GLN A 85 -12.99 -7.07 -13.39
CA GLN A 85 -14.07 -6.55 -12.52
C GLN A 85 -14.16 -5.03 -12.56
N PHE A 86 -13.01 -4.34 -12.58
CA PHE A 86 -12.98 -2.88 -12.71
C PHE A 86 -13.55 -2.42 -14.06
N ALA A 87 -13.13 -3.06 -15.16
CA ALA A 87 -13.64 -2.75 -16.49
C ALA A 87 -15.16 -2.99 -16.59
N GLU A 88 -15.66 -4.11 -16.06
CA GLU A 88 -17.10 -4.41 -16.02
C GLU A 88 -17.88 -3.36 -15.22
N ARG A 89 -17.34 -2.91 -14.09
CA ARG A 89 -17.95 -1.86 -13.27
C ARG A 89 -18.09 -0.55 -14.05
N LEU A 90 -17.06 -0.15 -14.78
CA LEU A 90 -17.10 1.06 -15.62
C LEU A 90 -18.17 0.95 -16.70
N THR A 91 -18.28 -0.20 -17.37
CA THR A 91 -19.29 -0.42 -18.41
C THR A 91 -20.71 -0.35 -17.84
N LYS A 92 -20.97 -0.95 -16.67
CA LYS A 92 -22.27 -0.87 -16.01
C LYS A 92 -22.63 0.57 -15.61
N GLN A 93 -21.64 1.32 -15.11
CA GLN A 93 -21.85 2.70 -14.69
C GLN A 93 -22.15 3.62 -15.89
N ALA A 94 -21.44 3.41 -17.01
CA ALA A 94 -21.71 4.12 -18.26
C ALA A 94 -23.11 3.81 -18.83
N ALA A 95 -23.54 2.55 -18.77
CA ALA A 95 -24.90 2.16 -19.19
C ALA A 95 -25.97 2.82 -18.30
N GLN A 96 -25.80 2.79 -16.98
CA GLN A 96 -26.72 3.46 -16.05
C GLN A 96 -26.78 4.98 -16.27
N SER A 97 -25.66 5.63 -16.58
CA SER A 97 -25.65 7.07 -16.88
C SER A 97 -26.25 7.44 -18.24
N ALA A 98 -26.35 6.48 -19.17
CA ALA A 98 -26.97 6.70 -20.49
C ALA A 98 -28.49 6.46 -20.48
N GLU A 99 -29.00 5.74 -19.47
CA GLU A 99 -30.44 5.49 -19.27
C GLU A 99 -31.14 6.60 -18.46
N VAL A 100 -30.41 7.59 -17.93
CA VAL A 100 -30.91 8.72 -17.12
C VAL A 100 -31.01 10.00 -17.94
#